data_AF-A0AAJ1N1V2-F1
#
_entry.id   AF-A0AAJ1N1V2-F1
#
_cell.length_a   1.000
_cell.length_b   1.000
_cell.length_c   1.000
_cell.angle_alpha   90.00
_cell.angle_beta   90.00
_cell.angle_gamma   90.00
#
_symmetry.space_group_name_H-M   'P 1'
#
loop_
_entity.id
_entity.type
_entity.pdbx_description
1 polymer ?
#
loop_
_entity_poly.entity_id
_entity_poly.type
_entity_poly.pdbx_seq_one_letter_code
_entity_poly.pdbx_strand_id
1 'polypeptide(L)'
;MKKLILACGMGLMALTITACSEEEKKAEVVAGATETCNAYFAEVDGLIAKASEDPQAKTQLDSMKGQLEEGKKQIAALPKDQQDKACQQGIDALKQMKSVLGLQ
;
A
#
# COMPACT_ATOMS: atom_id res chain seq x y z
N MET A 1 -4.40 -21.60 35.53
CA MET A 1 -5.47 -22.39 34.89
C MET A 1 -6.32 -21.40 34.11
N LYS A 2 -6.49 -21.37 32.78
CA LYS A 2 -6.43 -22.39 31.73
C LYS A 2 -5.55 -21.90 30.56
N LYS A 3 -4.87 -22.88 29.95
CA LYS A 3 -4.10 -22.77 28.72
C LYS A 3 -5.06 -22.72 27.54
N LEU A 4 -4.86 -21.81 26.60
CA LEU A 4 -5.39 -21.95 25.24
C LEU A 4 -4.19 -22.08 24.31
N ILE A 5 -3.85 -23.34 24.05
CA ILE A 5 -3.00 -23.80 22.97
C ILE A 5 -3.83 -23.62 21.71
N LEU A 6 -3.49 -22.65 20.87
CA LEU A 6 -3.93 -22.64 19.48
C LEU A 6 -2.85 -23.38 18.68
N ALA A 7 -3.07 -24.67 18.51
CA ALA A 7 -2.14 -25.59 17.90
C ALA A 7 -1.92 -25.24 16.42
N CYS A 8 -0.68 -24.91 16.06
CA CYS A 8 -0.08 -25.33 14.81
C CYS A 8 -0.04 -26.87 14.79
N GLY A 9 -1.08 -27.50 14.26
CA GLY A 9 -1.14 -28.94 13.97
C GLY A 9 -1.32 -29.12 12.47
N MET A 10 -0.24 -29.10 11.70
CA MET A 10 0.43 -30.31 11.19
C MET A 10 -0.44 -31.08 10.19
N GLY A 11 -0.51 -30.53 8.97
CA GLY A 11 -0.88 -31.24 7.75
C GLY A 11 0.36 -31.37 6.86
N LEU A 12 0.58 -32.59 6.39
CA LEU A 12 1.82 -33.18 5.88
C LEU A 12 2.23 -32.70 4.46
N MET A 13 3.55 -32.67 4.23
CA MET A 13 4.28 -32.79 2.94
C MET A 13 4.24 -31.62 1.94
N ALA A 14 5.33 -30.84 1.86
CA ALA A 14 6.40 -31.00 0.87
C ALA A 14 7.36 -29.79 0.86
N LEU A 15 8.66 -30.10 0.86
CA LEU A 15 9.83 -29.32 0.43
C LEU A 15 9.58 -27.88 -0.09
N THR A 16 9.99 -26.85 0.68
CA THR A 16 11.17 -25.98 0.40
C THR A 16 11.22 -24.85 1.43
N ILE A 17 12.40 -24.65 2.01
CA ILE A 17 12.75 -23.49 2.81
C ILE A 17 13.06 -22.36 1.83
N THR A 18 12.21 -21.33 1.75
CA THR A 18 12.61 -19.99 1.33
C THR A 18 12.06 -19.00 2.35
N ALA A 19 12.99 -18.45 3.13
CA ALA A 19 12.81 -17.19 3.81
C ALA A 19 12.69 -16.07 2.77
N CYS A 20 12.09 -14.95 3.20
CA CYS A 20 12.21 -13.62 2.61
C CYS A 20 11.49 -13.38 1.26
N SER A 21 10.52 -12.46 1.32
CA SER A 21 10.29 -11.41 0.32
C SER A 21 10.23 -11.82 -1.15
N GLU A 22 9.02 -12.08 -1.65
CA GLU A 22 8.60 -11.82 -3.04
C GLU A 22 7.13 -11.35 -2.90
N GLU A 23 6.81 -10.06 -2.79
CA GLU A 23 6.90 -9.03 -3.83
C GLU A 23 6.40 -9.49 -5.20
N GLU A 24 5.15 -9.96 -5.27
CA GLU A 24 4.33 -9.65 -6.42
C GLU A 24 3.59 -8.33 -6.14
N LYS A 25 4.31 -7.22 -6.25
CA LYS A 25 3.76 -5.87 -6.08
C LYS A 25 2.92 -5.51 -7.30
N LYS A 26 1.80 -6.21 -7.48
CA LYS A 26 0.75 -5.81 -8.39
C LYS A 26 0.14 -4.55 -7.78
N ALA A 27 0.23 -3.41 -8.46
CA ALA A 27 -0.46 -2.19 -8.05
C ALA A 27 -1.92 -2.56 -7.72
N GLU A 28 -2.33 -2.34 -6.48
CA GLU A 28 -3.66 -2.71 -6.04
C GLU A 28 -4.66 -1.79 -6.76
N VAL A 29 -5.40 -2.36 -7.71
CA VAL A 29 -6.45 -1.64 -8.43
C VAL A 29 -7.65 -1.57 -7.50
N VAL A 30 -7.99 -0.35 -7.10
CA VAL A 30 -9.11 -0.13 -6.17
C VAL A 30 -10.40 -0.15 -6.97
N ALA A 31 -11.29 -1.10 -6.66
CA ALA A 31 -12.57 -1.21 -7.33
C ALA A 31 -13.36 0.12 -7.22
N GLY A 32 -13.85 0.62 -8.36
CA GLY A 32 -14.58 1.90 -8.40
C GLY A 32 -13.69 3.13 -8.61
N ALA A 33 -12.35 3.01 -8.53
CA ALA A 33 -11.43 4.10 -8.84
C ALA A 33 -11.35 4.38 -10.36
N THR A 34 -11.02 5.61 -10.75
CA THR A 34 -10.63 5.96 -12.13
C THR A 34 -9.18 5.53 -12.42
N GLU A 35 -8.79 5.57 -13.69
CA GLU A 35 -7.40 5.32 -14.08
C GLU A 35 -6.43 6.33 -13.43
N THR A 36 -6.80 7.61 -13.41
CA THR A 36 -6.04 8.67 -12.72
C THR A 36 -5.80 8.33 -11.25
N CYS A 37 -6.82 7.83 -10.55
CA CYS A 37 -6.68 7.43 -9.16
C CYS A 37 -5.84 6.18 -8.97
N ASN A 38 -5.96 5.18 -9.85
CA ASN A 38 -5.09 4.01 -9.79
C ASN A 38 -3.62 4.39 -10.01
N ALA A 39 -3.34 5.35 -10.91
CA ALA A 39 -1.99 5.89 -11.09
C ALA A 39 -1.50 6.63 -9.84
N TYR A 40 -2.33 7.49 -9.24
CA TYR A 40 -2.01 8.16 -7.97
C TYR A 40 -1.70 7.16 -6.85
N PHE A 41 -2.55 6.14 -6.65
CA PHE A 41 -2.38 5.13 -5.62
C PHE A 41 -1.10 4.32 -5.84
N ALA A 42 -0.79 3.97 -7.08
CA ALA A 42 0.46 3.29 -7.41
C ALA A 42 1.69 4.14 -7.08
N GLU A 43 1.65 5.46 -7.30
CA GLU A 43 2.74 6.36 -6.89
C GLU A 43 2.90 6.42 -5.37
N VAL A 44 1.80 6.52 -4.62
CA VAL A 44 1.83 6.50 -3.16
C VAL A 44 2.39 5.18 -2.64
N ASP A 45 1.92 4.05 -3.16
CA ASP A 45 2.39 2.72 -2.78
C ASP A 45 3.86 2.51 -3.15
N GLY A 46 4.31 3.09 -4.26
CA GLY A 46 5.71 3.18 -4.66
C GLY A 46 6.57 3.86 -3.59
N LEU A 47 6.15 5.05 -3.16
CA LEU A 47 6.84 5.82 -2.13
C LEU A 47 6.86 5.13 -0.79
N ILE A 48 5.75 4.52 -0.36
CA ILE A 48 5.68 3.78 0.90
C ILE A 48 6.61 2.58 0.88
N ALA A 49 6.67 1.84 -0.23
CA ALA A 49 7.60 0.72 -0.34
C ALA A 49 9.05 1.18 -0.22
N LYS A 50 9.43 2.24 -0.93
CA LYS A 50 10.78 2.82 -0.84
C LYS A 50 11.09 3.32 0.58
N ALA A 51 10.16 4.00 1.23
CA ALA A 51 10.32 4.46 2.61
C ALA A 51 10.40 3.29 3.61
N SER A 52 9.73 2.17 3.33
CA SER A 52 9.75 0.97 4.16
C SER A 52 11.06 0.19 4.08
N GLU A 53 12.00 0.58 3.20
CA GLU A 53 13.38 0.07 3.20
C GLU A 53 14.12 0.48 4.48
N ASP A 54 13.73 1.60 5.12
CA ASP A 54 14.18 1.99 6.45
C ASP A 54 13.34 1.28 7.53
N PRO A 55 13.93 0.44 8.41
CA PRO A 55 13.22 -0.27 9.47
C PRO A 55 12.44 0.63 10.45
N GLN A 56 12.95 1.84 10.71
CA GLN A 56 12.28 2.79 11.61
C GLN A 56 11.04 3.37 10.94
N ALA A 57 11.14 3.74 9.66
CA ALA A 57 10.01 4.22 8.88
C ALA A 57 8.98 3.11 8.62
N LYS A 58 9.43 1.88 8.37
CA LYS A 58 8.57 0.72 8.16
C LYS A 58 7.57 0.51 9.29
N THR A 59 8.03 0.54 10.54
CA THR A 59 7.16 0.34 11.72
C THR A 59 6.06 1.40 11.77
N GLN A 60 6.39 2.65 11.46
CA GLN A 60 5.43 3.75 11.42
C GLN A 60 4.45 3.58 10.24
N LEU A 61 4.94 3.23 9.06
CA LEU A 61 4.13 3.06 7.85
C LEU A 61 3.16 1.87 7.96
N ASP A 62 3.60 0.76 8.56
CA ASP A 62 2.76 -0.41 8.79
C ASP A 62 1.58 -0.05 9.72
N SER A 63 1.78 0.85 10.70
CA SER A 63 0.69 1.35 11.56
C SER A 63 -0.33 2.23 10.83
N MET A 64 0.10 2.88 9.73
CA MET A 64 -0.73 3.81 8.96
C MET A 64 -1.40 3.15 7.75
N LYS A 65 -0.97 1.95 7.36
CA LYS A 65 -1.44 1.25 6.15
C LYS A 65 -2.96 1.12 6.09
N GLY A 66 -3.61 0.80 7.22
CA GLY A 66 -5.07 0.68 7.27
C GLY A 66 -5.80 1.98 6.94
N GLN A 67 -5.27 3.13 7.38
CA GLN A 67 -5.84 4.45 7.09
C GLN A 67 -5.67 4.82 5.61
N LEU A 68 -4.54 4.45 5.02
CA LEU A 68 -4.30 4.66 3.60
C LEU A 68 -5.30 3.89 2.74
N GLU A 69 -5.46 2.59 3.00
CA GLU A 69 -6.38 1.74 2.25
C GLU A 69 -7.84 2.20 2.39
N GLU A 70 -8.23 2.65 3.58
CA GLU A 70 -9.54 3.25 3.79
C GLU A 70 -9.70 4.58 3.02
N GLY A 71 -8.68 5.44 3.02
CA GLY A 71 -8.68 6.68 2.23
C GLY A 71 -8.82 6.42 0.72
N LYS A 72 -8.13 5.41 0.18
CA LYS A 72 -8.28 5.00 -1.22
C LYS A 72 -9.71 4.58 -1.55
N LYS A 73 -10.35 3.80 -0.67
CA LYS A 73 -11.76 3.38 -0.83
C LYS A 73 -12.71 4.56 -0.77
N GLN A 74 -12.49 5.51 0.13
CA GLN A 74 -13.30 6.73 0.22
C GLN A 74 -13.22 7.56 -1.05
N ILE A 75 -12.03 7.70 -1.64
CA ILE A 75 -11.86 8.34 -2.95
C ILE A 75 -12.61 7.55 -4.03
N ALA A 76 -12.46 6.22 -4.07
CA ALA A 76 -13.14 5.39 -5.07
C ALA A 76 -14.68 5.42 -4.96
N ALA A 77 -15.24 5.84 -3.82
CA ALA A 77 -16.67 6.03 -3.61
C ALA A 77 -17.19 7.41 -4.10
N LEU A 78 -16.30 8.35 -4.46
CA LEU A 78 -16.70 9.66 -4.99
C LEU A 78 -17.21 9.56 -6.45
N PRO A 79 -17.96 10.56 -6.95
CA PRO A 79 -18.25 10.69 -8.37
C PRO A 79 -16.97 10.75 -9.22
N LYS A 80 -16.99 10.18 -10.43
CA LYS A 80 -15.80 10.03 -11.29
C LYS A 80 -15.04 11.33 -11.54
N ASP A 81 -15.73 12.42 -11.86
CA ASP A 81 -15.09 13.74 -12.03
C ASP A 81 -14.38 14.24 -10.76
N GLN A 82 -14.93 13.93 -9.58
CA GLN A 82 -14.31 14.29 -8.30
C GLN A 82 -13.10 13.40 -7.97
N GLN A 83 -13.18 12.11 -8.32
CA GLN A 83 -12.04 11.20 -8.25
C GLN A 83 -10.86 11.74 -9.06
N ASP A 84 -11.10 12.01 -10.34
CA ASP A 84 -10.04 12.48 -11.25
C ASP A 84 -9.43 13.80 -10.77
N LYS A 85 -10.26 14.75 -10.34
CA LYS A 85 -9.76 16.02 -9.80
C LYS A 85 -8.91 15.82 -8.55
N ALA A 86 -9.38 15.03 -7.58
CA ALA A 86 -8.65 14.80 -6.34
C ALA A 86 -7.34 14.04 -6.56
N CYS A 87 -7.37 12.98 -7.38
CA CYS A 87 -6.20 12.17 -7.68
C CYS A 87 -5.18 12.91 -8.54
N GLN A 88 -5.62 13.75 -9.49
CA GLN A 88 -4.71 14.61 -10.25
C GLN A 88 -3.99 15.60 -9.32
N GLN A 89 -4.72 16.24 -8.40
CA GLN A 89 -4.11 17.12 -7.39
C GLN A 89 -3.10 16.36 -6.52
N GLY A 90 -3.42 15.12 -6.13
CA GLY A 90 -2.51 14.24 -5.41
C GLY A 90 -1.23 13.94 -6.20
N ILE A 91 -1.34 13.58 -7.49
CA ILE A 91 -0.20 13.33 -8.38
C ILE A 91 0.70 14.58 -8.48
N ASP A 92 0.10 15.75 -8.67
CA ASP A 92 0.87 16.98 -8.81
C ASP A 92 1.59 17.35 -7.49
N ALA A 93 0.95 17.14 -6.35
CA ALA A 93 1.58 17.28 -5.04
C ALA A 93 2.73 16.28 -4.84
N LEU A 94 2.57 15.02 -5.26
CA LEU A 94 3.64 14.02 -5.18
C LEU A 94 4.82 14.38 -6.07
N LYS A 95 4.60 14.90 -7.28
CA LYS A 95 5.67 15.41 -8.16
C LYS A 95 6.44 16.54 -7.49
N GLN A 96 5.74 17.51 -6.91
CA GLN A 96 6.38 18.62 -6.17
C GLN A 96 7.18 18.10 -4.98
N MET A 97 6.62 17.19 -4.18
CA MET A 97 7.30 16.58 -3.04
C MET A 97 8.57 15.84 -3.49
N LYS A 98 8.48 14.99 -4.52
CA LYS A 98 9.63 14.28 -5.08
C LYS A 98 10.70 15.25 -5.56
N SER A 99 10.30 16.38 -6.14
CA SER A 99 11.22 17.44 -6.57
C SER A 99 12.01 18.05 -5.42
N VAL A 100 11.33 18.43 -4.34
CA VAL A 100 11.96 19.00 -3.14
C VAL A 100 12.89 17.99 -2.46
N LEU A 101 12.54 16.70 -2.48
CA LEU A 101 13.31 15.62 -1.86
C LEU A 101 14.42 15.05 -2.75
N GLY A 102 14.57 15.53 -3.99
CA GLY A 102 15.56 14.99 -4.94
C GLY A 102 15.29 13.54 -5.36
N LEU A 103 14.02 13.13 -5.38
CA LEU A 103 13.55 11.78 -5.74
C LEU A 103 13.03 11.69 -7.19
N GLN A 104 13.36 12.68 -8.03
CA GLN A 104 12.90 12.80 -9.42
C GLN A 104 13.67 11.89 -10.37
#